data_AF-A0A1B8CCI5-F1
#
_entry.id   AF-A0A1B8CCI5-F1
#
_cell.length_a   1.000
_cell.length_b   1.000
_cell.length_c   1.000
_cell.angle_alpha   90.00
_cell.angle_beta   90.00
_cell.angle_gamma   90.00
#
_symmetry.space_group_name_H-M   'P 1'
#
loop_
_entity.id
_entity.type
_entity.pdbx_description
1 polymer ?
#
loop_
_entity_poly.entity_id
_entity_poly.type
_entity_poly.pdbx_seq_one_letter_code
_entity_poly.pdbx_strand_id
1 'polypeptide(L)'
;MGSATQWLFNFVITRITPAAINQIGWRTFIMFGVFCLAMGTWVFFFVQETKGRTLEDMDILFGTVDMERRKNDIENMLGKAAIIEDEDITKVDNSQVELENRVKE
;
A
#
# COMPACT_ATOMS: atom_id res chain seq x y z
N MET A 1 -10.37 1.19 -12.40
CA MET A 1 -9.75 0.93 -13.72
C MET A 1 -9.42 -0.55 -13.96
N GLY A 2 -9.18 -1.38 -12.93
CA GLY A 2 -8.84 -2.80 -13.13
C GLY A 2 -9.90 -3.67 -13.82
N SER A 3 -11.19 -3.48 -13.50
CA SER A 3 -12.24 -4.34 -14.06
C SER A 3 -12.38 -4.18 -15.58
N ALA A 4 -12.45 -2.96 -16.11
CA ALA A 4 -12.57 -2.77 -17.57
C ALA A 4 -11.39 -3.40 -18.33
N THR A 5 -10.17 -3.24 -17.83
CA THR A 5 -8.95 -3.83 -18.40
C THR A 5 -8.98 -5.37 -18.32
N GLN A 6 -9.38 -5.94 -17.18
CA GLN A 6 -9.54 -7.38 -17.02
C GLN A 6 -10.54 -7.94 -18.03
N TRP A 7 -11.73 -7.35 -18.13
CA TRP A 7 -12.78 -7.81 -19.03
C TRP A 7 -12.39 -7.63 -20.50
N LEU A 8 -11.67 -6.55 -20.84
CA LEU A 8 -11.12 -6.33 -22.16
C LEU A 8 -10.13 -7.44 -22.56
N PHE A 9 -9.16 -7.77 -21.72
CA PHE A 9 -8.19 -8.82 -22.04
C PHE A 9 -8.84 -10.19 -22.15
N ASN A 10 -9.85 -10.49 -21.33
CA ASN A 10 -10.65 -11.71 -21.47
C ASN A 10 -11.35 -11.78 -22.85
N PHE A 11 -11.93 -10.67 -23.32
CA PHE A 11 -12.52 -10.59 -24.65
C PHE A 11 -11.47 -10.78 -25.76
N VAL A 12 -10.33 -10.09 -25.65
CA VAL A 12 -9.22 -10.16 -26.62
C VAL A 12 -8.73 -11.61 -26.77
N ILE A 13 -8.46 -12.31 -25.66
CA ILE A 13 -8.00 -13.71 -25.69
C ILE A 13 -9.08 -14.61 -26.29
N THR A 14 -10.35 -14.43 -25.92
CA THR A 14 -11.47 -15.22 -26.46
C THR A 14 -11.62 -15.06 -27.97
N ARG A 15 -11.30 -13.89 -28.53
CA ARG A 15 -11.36 -13.65 -29.98
C ARG A 15 -10.09 -14.12 -30.71
N ILE A 16 -8.91 -13.90 -30.15
CA ILE A 16 -7.64 -14.25 -30.79
C ILE A 16 -7.39 -15.76 -30.79
N THR A 17 -7.70 -16.45 -29.69
CA THR A 17 -7.41 -17.88 -29.52
C THR A 17 -8.01 -18.77 -30.63
N PRO A 18 -9.32 -18.68 -30.98
CA PRO A 18 -9.87 -19.48 -32.08
C PRO A 18 -9.29 -19.11 -33.45
N ALA A 19 -8.98 -17.83 -33.69
CA ALA A 19 -8.34 -17.40 -34.94
C ALA A 19 -6.91 -17.96 -35.06
N ALA A 20 -6.15 -17.96 -33.98
CA ALA A 20 -4.79 -18.50 -33.92
C ALA A 20 -4.76 -20.02 -34.13
N ILE A 21 -5.66 -20.77 -33.48
CA ILE A 21 -5.76 -22.22 -33.64
C ILE A 21 -6.11 -22.58 -35.09
N ASN A 22 -7.05 -21.87 -35.72
CA ASN A 22 -7.46 -22.16 -37.10
C ASN A 22 -6.39 -21.81 -38.13
N GLN A 23 -5.55 -20.80 -37.89
CA GLN A 23 -4.52 -20.38 -38.84
C GLN A 23 -3.18 -21.12 -38.64
N ILE A 24 -2.78 -21.36 -37.39
CA ILE A 24 -1.42 -21.77 -37.05
C ILE A 24 -1.39 -23.11 -36.29
N GLY A 25 -2.54 -23.65 -35.89
CA GLY A 25 -2.70 -24.97 -35.28
C GLY A 25 -1.87 -25.12 -34.00
N TRP A 26 -1.04 -26.16 -33.95
CA TRP A 26 -0.21 -26.51 -32.79
C TRP A 26 0.82 -25.42 -32.41
N ARG A 27 1.23 -24.57 -33.35
CA ARG A 27 2.18 -23.48 -33.08
C ARG A 27 1.58 -22.39 -32.17
N THR A 28 0.25 -22.37 -32.00
CA THR A 28 -0.43 -21.47 -31.05
C THR A 28 0.06 -21.69 -29.61
N PHE A 29 0.42 -22.92 -29.23
CA PHE A 29 0.99 -23.21 -27.92
C PHE A 29 2.36 -22.55 -27.73
N ILE A 30 3.19 -22.50 -28.78
CA ILE A 30 4.50 -21.83 -28.75
C ILE A 30 4.30 -20.31 -28.63
N MET A 31 3.32 -19.74 -29.34
CA MET A 31 2.98 -18.32 -29.23
C MET A 31 2.63 -17.93 -27.78
N PHE A 32 1.78 -18.70 -27.11
CA PHE A 32 1.48 -18.46 -25.69
C PHE A 32 2.70 -18.65 -24.79
N GLY A 33 3.55 -19.64 -25.08
CA GLY A 33 4.82 -19.84 -24.37
C GLY A 33 5.74 -18.62 -24.45
N VAL A 34 5.89 -18.01 -25.63
CA VAL A 34 6.68 -16.79 -25.82
C VAL A 34 6.08 -15.60 -25.06
N PHE A 35 4.75 -15.44 -25.07
CA PHE A 35 4.10 -14.39 -24.29
C PHE A 35 4.29 -14.57 -22.78
N CYS A 36 4.21 -15.81 -22.26
CA CYS A 36 4.49 -16.11 -20.86
C CYS A 36 5.95 -15.82 -20.50
N LEU A 37 6.90 -16.20 -21.36
CA LEU A 37 8.32 -15.90 -21.14
C LEU A 37 8.58 -14.38 -21.18
N ALA A 38 8.01 -13.67 -22.14
CA ALA A 38 8.14 -12.21 -22.24
C ALA A 38 7.58 -11.51 -20.99
N MET A 39 6.40 -11.92 -20.51
CA MET A 39 5.83 -11.42 -19.25
C MET A 39 6.69 -11.80 -18.05
N GLY A 40 7.21 -13.02 -17.99
CA GLY A 40 8.12 -13.46 -16.93
C GLY A 40 9.41 -12.65 -16.89
N THR A 41 10.02 -12.39 -18.04
CA THR A 41 11.21 -11.54 -18.18
C THR A 41 10.91 -10.11 -17.77
N TRP A 42 9.77 -9.55 -18.21
CA TRP A 42 9.34 -8.21 -17.79
C TRP A 42 9.19 -8.13 -16.27
N VAL A 43 8.47 -9.07 -15.66
CA VAL A 43 8.28 -9.13 -14.21
C VAL A 43 9.63 -9.25 -13.50
N PHE A 44 10.54 -10.10 -13.99
CA PHE A 44 11.86 -10.30 -13.39
C PHE A 44 12.70 -9.01 -13.34
N PHE A 45 12.65 -8.17 -14.39
CA PHE A 45 13.43 -6.93 -14.43
C PHE A 45 12.74 -5.72 -13.80
N PHE A 46 11.41 -5.60 -13.94
CA PHE A 46 10.68 -4.40 -13.53
C PHE A 46 9.93 -4.54 -12.21
N VAL A 47 9.63 -5.76 -11.76
CA VAL A 47 8.92 -6.00 -10.50
C VAL A 47 9.93 -6.37 -9.43
N GLN A 48 10.21 -5.41 -8.57
CA GLN A 48 10.93 -5.61 -7.33
C GLN A 48 10.20 -6.62 -6.43
N GLU A 49 10.95 -7.51 -5.76
CA GLU A 49 10.36 -8.56 -4.92
C GLU A 49 9.48 -7.96 -3.82
N THR A 50 8.17 -8.22 -3.91
CA THR A 50 7.17 -7.75 -2.95
C THR A 50 6.94 -8.74 -1.78
N LYS A 51 7.65 -9.87 -1.77
CA LYS A 51 7.41 -10.95 -0.82
C LYS A 51 8.06 -10.63 0.54
N GLY A 52 7.26 -10.69 1.61
CA GLY A 52 7.73 -10.53 3.00
C GLY A 52 7.81 -9.08 3.50
N ARG A 53 7.27 -8.12 2.73
CA ARG A 53 7.16 -6.71 3.10
C ARG A 53 5.76 -6.42 3.62
N THR A 54 5.65 -5.61 4.68
CA THR A 54 4.36 -5.11 5.15
C THR A 54 3.78 -4.13 4.13
N LEU A 55 2.46 -3.92 4.14
CA LEU A 55 1.82 -2.95 3.23
C LEU A 55 2.38 -1.53 3.43
N GLU A 56 2.85 -1.19 4.63
CA GLU A 56 3.51 0.09 4.94
C GLU A 56 4.92 0.22 4.35
N ASP A 57 5.65 -0.88 4.23
CA ASP A 57 6.98 -0.91 3.59
C ASP A 57 6.89 -0.73 2.06
N MET A 58 5.75 -1.03 1.44
CA MET A 58 5.55 -0.84 0.00
C MET A 58 5.56 0.63 -0.39
N ASP A 59 4.99 1.52 0.43
CA ASP A 59 5.01 2.97 0.18
C ASP A 59 6.43 3.54 0.21
N ILE A 60 7.31 2.96 1.02
CA ILE A 60 8.74 3.30 1.11
C ILE A 60 9.48 2.75 -0.13
N LEU A 61 9.16 1.52 -0.54
CA LEU A 61 9.78 0.84 -1.70
C LEU A 61 9.43 1.49 -3.05
N PHE A 62 8.23 2.07 -3.17
CA PHE A 62 7.77 2.80 -4.36
C PHE A 62 8.01 4.32 -4.28
N GLY A 63 8.64 4.81 -3.20
CA GLY A 63 9.09 6.20 -3.08
C GLY A 63 7.98 7.22 -2.79
N THR A 64 6.80 6.78 -2.34
CA THR A 64 5.69 7.68 -2.01
C THR A 64 5.92 8.43 -0.71
N VAL A 65 6.74 7.88 0.20
CA VAL A 65 7.04 8.47 1.50
C VAL A 65 8.51 8.28 1.86
N ASP A 66 9.23 9.39 2.05
CA ASP A 66 10.61 9.36 2.53
C ASP A 66 10.65 8.79 3.96
N MET A 67 11.52 7.81 4.21
CA MET A 67 11.66 7.16 5.54
C MET A 67 11.89 8.18 6.65
N GLU A 68 12.59 9.26 6.34
CA GLU A 68 12.93 10.34 7.26
C GLU A 68 11.69 11.17 7.65
N ARG A 69 10.76 11.36 6.70
CA ARG A 69 9.51 12.08 6.91
C ARG A 69 8.57 11.28 7.83
N ARG A 70 8.49 9.96 7.64
CA ARG A 70 7.74 9.05 8.54
C ARG A 70 8.29 9.06 9.96
N LYS A 71 9.61 9.02 10.13
CA LYS A 71 10.22 9.11 11.48
C LYS A 71 9.91 10.43 12.16
N ASN A 72 10.06 11.55 11.45
CA ASN A 72 9.73 12.86 11.99
C ASN A 72 8.24 13.01 12.30
N ASP A 73 7.34 12.46 11.46
CA ASP A 73 5.90 12.50 11.72
C ASP A 73 5.53 11.68 12.97
N ILE A 74 6.12 10.50 13.14
CA ILE A 74 5.93 9.68 14.35
C ILE A 74 6.48 10.40 15.59
N GLU A 75 7.66 11.00 15.50
CA GLU A 75 8.27 11.74 16.61
C GLU A 75 7.43 12.97 16.99
N ASN A 76 6.92 13.70 15.98
CA ASN A 76 6.01 14.82 16.19
C ASN A 76 4.67 14.38 16.79
N MET A 77 4.14 13.21 16.40
CA MET A 77 2.89 12.66 16.96
C MET A 77 3.07 12.19 18.41
N LEU A 78 4.18 11.50 18.72
CA LEU A 78 4.51 11.08 20.08
C LEU A 78 4.76 12.27 21.00
N GLY A 79 5.53 13.27 20.52
CA GLY A 79 5.74 14.50 21.24
C GLY A 79 4.43 15.25 21.50
N LYS A 80 3.56 15.36 20.49
CA LYS A 80 2.26 16.03 20.64
C LYS A 80 1.33 15.27 21.59
N ALA A 81 1.31 13.94 21.54
CA ALA A 81 0.53 13.12 22.46
C ALA A 81 0.99 13.31 23.91
N ALA A 82 2.30 13.29 24.16
CA ALA A 82 2.86 13.52 25.49
C ALA A 82 2.53 14.93 26.04
N ILE A 83 2.55 15.96 25.19
CA ILE A 83 2.16 17.33 25.58
C ILE A 83 0.67 17.40 25.94
N ILE A 84 -0.20 16.72 25.18
CA ILE A 84 -1.63 16.68 25.46
C ILE A 84 -1.90 15.95 26.79
N GLU A 85 -1.18 14.86 27.04
CA GLU A 85 -1.28 14.08 28.28
C GLU A 85 -0.87 14.93 29.51
N ASP A 86 0.21 15.69 29.41
CA ASP A 86 0.68 16.60 30.47
C ASP A 86 -0.31 17.78 30.71
N GLU A 87 -0.91 18.30 29.64
CA GLU A 87 -1.91 19.37 29.72
C GLU A 87 -3.21 18.90 30.39
N ASP A 88 -3.66 17.67 30.13
CA ASP A 88 -4.83 17.07 30.78
C ASP A 88 -4.55 16.81 32.28
N ILE A 89 -3.38 16.29 32.64
CA ILE A 89 -2.98 16.05 34.04
C ILE A 89 -2.95 17.38 34.82
N THR A 90 -2.39 18.44 34.24
CA THR A 90 -2.32 19.77 34.86
C THR A 90 -3.71 20.37 35.09
N LYS A 91 -4.64 20.19 34.14
CA LYS A 91 -6.03 20.66 34.28
C LYS A 91 -6.77 19.89 35.38
N VAL A 92 -6.55 18.59 35.49
CA VAL A 92 -7.14 17.76 36.55
C VAL A 92 -6.64 18.22 37.91
N ASP A 93 -5.33 18.39 38.09
CA ASP A 93 -4.75 18.86 39.37
C ASP A 93 -5.30 20.22 39.80
N ASN A 94 -5.30 21.20 38.87
CA ASN A 94 -5.84 22.53 39.15
C ASN A 94 -7.34 22.49 39.50
N SER A 95 -8.12 21.61 38.86
CA SER A 95 -9.54 21.42 39.20
C SER A 95 -9.75 20.80 40.59
N GLN A 96 -8.90 19.85 41.01
CA GLN A 96 -8.97 19.26 42.35
C GLN A 96 -8.64 20.29 43.43
N VAL A 97 -7.61 21.12 43.19
CA VAL A 97 -7.22 22.22 44.09
C VAL A 97 -8.33 23.26 44.21
N GLU A 98 -9.00 23.60 43.11
CA GLU A 98 -10.13 24.55 43.13
C GLU A 98 -11.33 24.01 43.92
N LEU A 99 -11.61 22.70 43.81
CA LEU A 99 -12.65 22.04 44.58
C LEU A 99 -12.30 21.96 46.07
N GLU A 100 -11.06 21.62 46.41
CA GLU A 100 -10.60 21.59 47.80
C GLU A 100 -10.69 22.97 48.47
N ASN A 101 -10.36 24.05 47.75
CA ASN A 101 -10.47 25.40 48.27
C ASN A 101 -11.93 25.81 48.53
N ARG A 102 -12.86 25.46 47.62
CA ARG A 102 -14.30 25.72 47.80
C ARG A 102 -14.94 24.96 48.95
N VAL A 103 -14.39 23.80 49.33
CA VAL A 103 -14.89 23.00 50.47
C VAL A 103 -14.40 23.53 51.81
N LYS A 104 -13.30 24.31 51.82
CA LYS A 104 -12.69 24.89 53.03
C LYS A 104 -13.21 26.29 53.39
N GLU A 105 -13.91 26.96 52.48
CA GLU A 105 -14.66 28.21 52.71
C GLU A 105 -16.09 27.93 53.22
#